data_AF-A0A3M3S9P6-F1
#
_entry.id   AF-A0A3M3S9P6-F1
#
_cell.length_a   1.000
_cell.length_b   1.000
_cell.length_c   1.000
_cell.angle_alpha   90.00
_cell.angle_beta   90.00
_cell.angle_gamma   90.00
#
_symmetry.space_group_name_H-M   'P 1'
#
loop_
_entity.id
_entity.type
_entity.pdbx_description
1 polymer ?
#
loop_
_entity_poly.entity_id
_entity_poly.type
_entity_poly.pdbx_seq_one_letter_code
_entity_poly.pdbx_strand_id
1 'polypeptide(L)'
;MTISPLRLVLFLLVVGLLTWCAFEYQGNQLVAARADLIDATADLHTEREAARLAGEQLAARDQLDTHHTQELNSARSQINALQLAVADGRYRLRIKAICPAMPGATGATGLADAGSAELAADARPDYFTLRDQLALSRQMILGLQDYIRQVVQRTPVQP
;
A
#
# COMPACT_ATOMS: atom_id res chain seq x y z
N MET A 1 -85.40 8.43 -28.98
CA MET A 1 -84.59 7.20 -28.80
C MET A 1 -84.23 7.08 -27.33
N THR A 2 -84.98 6.30 -26.55
CA THR A 2 -84.71 6.08 -25.12
C THR A 2 -83.70 4.95 -24.99
N ILE A 3 -82.53 5.26 -24.45
CA ILE A 3 -81.51 4.24 -24.17
C ILE A 3 -82.01 3.43 -22.97
N SER A 4 -82.21 2.12 -23.17
CA SER A 4 -82.64 1.22 -22.09
C SER A 4 -81.66 1.32 -20.90
N PRO A 5 -82.15 1.41 -19.65
CA PRO A 5 -81.30 1.57 -18.47
C PRO A 5 -80.25 0.46 -18.35
N LEU A 6 -80.56 -0.74 -18.83
CA LEU A 6 -79.64 -1.88 -18.87
C LEU A 6 -78.43 -1.64 -19.78
N ARG A 7 -78.60 -0.94 -20.90
CA ARG A 7 -77.49 -0.57 -21.80
C ARG A 7 -76.56 0.47 -21.17
N LEU A 8 -77.10 1.40 -20.38
CA LEU A 8 -76.31 2.42 -19.69
C LEU A 8 -75.46 1.78 -18.58
N VAL A 9 -76.04 0.87 -17.80
CA VAL A 9 -75.32 0.11 -16.77
C VAL A 9 -74.20 -0.73 -17.40
N LEU A 10 -74.48 -1.42 -18.51
CA LEU A 10 -73.48 -2.23 -19.21
C LEU A 10 -72.34 -1.36 -19.77
N PHE A 11 -72.66 -0.18 -20.30
CA PHE A 11 -71.65 0.76 -20.79
C PHE A 11 -70.74 1.28 -19.68
N LEU A 12 -71.30 1.67 -18.52
CA LEU A 12 -70.51 2.11 -17.37
C LEU A 12 -69.62 1.00 -16.81
N LEU A 13 -70.10 -0.24 -16.80
CA LEU A 13 -69.34 -1.41 -16.36
C LEU A 13 -68.14 -1.65 -17.29
N VAL A 14 -68.36 -1.62 -18.61
CA VAL A 14 -67.29 -1.77 -19.61
C VAL A 14 -66.25 -0.65 -19.48
N VAL A 15 -66.68 0.61 -19.35
CA VAL A 15 -65.76 1.74 -19.17
C VAL A 15 -64.96 1.61 -17.88
N GLY A 16 -65.60 1.21 -16.78
CA GLY A 16 -64.93 0.96 -15.50
C GLY A 16 -63.85 -0.13 -15.61
N LEU A 17 -64.19 -1.27 -16.25
CA LEU A 17 -63.23 -2.35 -16.50
C LEU A 17 -62.07 -1.90 -17.38
N LEU A 18 -62.33 -1.10 -18.43
CA LEU A 18 -61.27 -0.57 -19.29
C LEU A 18 -60.35 0.39 -18.55
N THR A 19 -60.90 1.28 -17.71
CA THR A 19 -60.09 2.18 -16.88
C THR A 19 -59.28 1.44 -15.84
N TRP A 20 -59.83 0.40 -15.22
CA TRP A 20 -59.12 -0.46 -14.27
C TRP A 20 -57.98 -1.21 -14.94
N CYS A 21 -58.25 -1.83 -16.09
CA CYS A 21 -57.26 -2.55 -16.88
C CYS A 21 -56.14 -1.62 -17.36
N ALA A 22 -56.47 -0.40 -17.79
CA ALA A 22 -55.50 0.62 -18.18
C ALA A 22 -54.69 1.15 -16.99
N PHE A 23 -55.27 1.23 -15.79
CA PHE A 23 -54.59 1.66 -14.57
C PHE A 23 -53.60 0.60 -14.07
N GLU A 24 -54.01 -0.67 -14.02
CA GLU A 24 -53.14 -1.81 -13.68
C GLU A 24 -51.96 -1.92 -14.67
N TYR A 25 -52.22 -1.77 -15.97
CA TYR A 25 -51.18 -1.81 -16.99
C TYR A 25 -50.16 -0.66 -16.84
N GLN A 26 -50.64 0.56 -16.57
CA GLN A 26 -49.76 1.72 -16.33
C GLN A 26 -48.97 1.58 -15.02
N GLY A 27 -49.59 1.06 -13.97
CA GLY A 27 -48.93 0.78 -12.70
C GLY A 27 -47.80 -0.23 -12.87
N ASN A 28 -48.03 -1.31 -13.60
CA ASN A 28 -47.04 -2.34 -13.85
C ASN A 28 -45.81 -1.81 -14.62
N GLN A 29 -46.03 -0.97 -15.64
CA GLN A 29 -44.94 -0.34 -16.39
C GLN A 29 -44.11 0.64 -15.54
N LEU A 30 -44.77 1.44 -14.70
CA LEU A 30 -44.08 2.36 -13.78
C LEU A 30 -43.28 1.59 -12.71
N VAL A 31 -43.82 0.49 -12.21
CA VAL A 31 -43.12 -0.37 -11.24
C VAL A 31 -41.91 -1.04 -11.90
N ALA A 32 -42.05 -1.56 -13.12
CA ALA A 32 -40.93 -2.15 -13.87
C ALA A 32 -39.83 -1.11 -14.15
N ALA A 33 -40.19 0.06 -14.69
CA ALA A 33 -39.22 1.12 -14.96
C ALA A 33 -38.51 1.61 -13.68
N ARG A 34 -39.23 1.66 -12.55
CA ARG A 34 -38.64 2.01 -11.25
C ARG A 34 -37.72 0.91 -10.72
N ALA A 35 -38.08 -0.36 -10.91
CA ALA A 35 -37.25 -1.50 -10.54
C ALA A 35 -35.93 -1.47 -11.32
N ASP A 36 -35.97 -1.25 -12.64
CA ASP A 36 -34.77 -1.15 -13.49
C ASP A 36 -33.84 -0.01 -13.05
N LEU A 37 -34.40 1.15 -12.68
CA LEU A 37 -33.61 2.27 -12.15
C LEU A 37 -32.98 1.94 -10.80
N ILE A 38 -33.71 1.28 -9.90
CA ILE A 38 -33.18 0.88 -8.59
C ILE A 38 -32.03 -0.12 -8.78
N ASP A 39 -32.22 -1.11 -9.65
CA ASP A 39 -31.21 -2.12 -9.98
C ASP A 39 -29.95 -1.49 -10.56
N ALA A 40 -30.10 -0.64 -11.59
CA ALA A 40 -28.99 0.09 -12.18
C ALA A 40 -28.27 1.01 -11.17
N THR A 41 -29.00 1.64 -10.25
CA THR A 41 -28.35 2.44 -9.19
C THR A 41 -27.63 1.56 -8.17
N ALA A 42 -28.17 0.40 -7.80
CA ALA A 42 -27.54 -0.53 -6.89
C ALA A 42 -26.21 -1.06 -7.47
N ASP A 43 -26.23 -1.46 -8.74
CA ASP A 43 -25.03 -1.91 -9.47
C ASP A 43 -23.96 -0.82 -9.49
N LEU A 44 -24.31 0.41 -9.87
CA LEU A 44 -23.36 1.53 -9.87
C LEU A 44 -22.83 1.87 -8.48
N HIS A 45 -23.64 1.71 -7.43
CA HIS A 45 -23.21 1.93 -6.06
C HIS A 45 -22.17 0.89 -5.62
N THR A 46 -22.40 -0.39 -5.90
CA THR A 46 -21.46 -1.46 -5.55
C THR A 46 -20.10 -1.28 -6.26
N GLU A 47 -20.12 -0.95 -7.56
CA GLU A 47 -18.90 -0.68 -8.34
C GLU A 47 -18.14 0.55 -7.81
N ARG A 48 -18.86 1.63 -7.46
CA ARG A 48 -18.23 2.82 -6.87
C ARG A 48 -17.62 2.54 -5.50
N GLU A 49 -18.29 1.76 -4.67
CA GLU A 49 -17.77 1.40 -3.35
C GLU A 49 -16.50 0.54 -3.46
N ALA A 50 -16.50 -0.45 -4.36
CA ALA A 50 -15.32 -1.25 -4.66
C ALA A 50 -14.16 -0.39 -5.18
N ALA A 51 -14.44 0.51 -6.13
CA ALA A 51 -13.45 1.44 -6.68
C ALA A 51 -12.90 2.41 -5.61
N ARG A 52 -13.75 2.91 -4.71
CA ARG A 52 -13.35 3.78 -3.60
C ARG A 52 -12.43 3.05 -2.63
N LEU A 53 -12.79 1.84 -2.21
CA LEU A 53 -11.99 1.02 -1.30
C LEU A 53 -10.63 0.66 -1.93
N ALA A 54 -10.61 0.29 -3.21
CA ALA A 54 -9.37 0.03 -3.95
C ALA A 54 -8.49 1.28 -4.03
N GLY A 55 -9.09 2.45 -4.27
CA GLY A 55 -8.38 3.74 -4.28
C GLY A 55 -7.75 4.08 -2.93
N GLU A 56 -8.49 3.90 -1.82
CA GLU A 56 -7.98 4.12 -0.46
C GLU A 56 -6.82 3.18 -0.12
N GLN A 57 -6.92 1.91 -0.49
CA GLN A 57 -5.83 0.94 -0.31
C GLN A 57 -4.60 1.30 -1.14
N LEU A 58 -4.78 1.74 -2.39
CA LEU A 58 -3.68 2.15 -3.25
C LEU A 58 -2.96 3.38 -2.68
N ALA A 59 -3.70 4.38 -2.22
CA ALA A 59 -3.14 5.57 -1.59
C ALA A 59 -2.36 5.22 -0.30
N ALA A 60 -2.89 4.32 0.53
CA ALA A 60 -2.19 3.86 1.73
C ALA A 60 -0.89 3.13 1.39
N ARG A 61 -0.88 2.31 0.33
CA ARG A 61 0.34 1.65 -0.16
C ARG A 61 1.37 2.65 -0.67
N ASP A 62 0.95 3.63 -1.46
CA ASP A 62 1.83 4.64 -2.05
C ASP A 62 2.48 5.52 -0.99
N GLN A 63 1.72 5.89 0.04
CA GLN A 63 2.25 6.59 1.21
C GLN A 63 3.34 5.78 1.91
N LEU A 64 3.11 4.47 2.09
CA LEU A 64 4.07 3.59 2.75
C LEU A 64 5.35 3.41 1.92
N ASP A 65 5.19 3.23 0.61
CA ASP A 65 6.30 3.10 -0.34
C ASP A 65 7.17 4.35 -0.35
N THR A 66 6.53 5.52 -0.43
CA THR A 66 7.21 6.83 -0.38
C THR A 66 8.02 6.97 0.91
N HIS A 67 7.42 6.63 2.06
CA HIS A 67 8.09 6.72 3.35
C HIS A 67 9.34 5.83 3.43
N HIS A 68 9.25 4.54 3.07
CA HIS A 68 10.40 3.64 3.13
C HIS A 68 11.46 3.96 2.09
N THR A 69 11.07 4.43 0.91
CA THR A 69 12.00 4.90 -0.11
C THR A 69 12.77 6.13 0.37
N GLN A 70 12.10 7.08 1.03
CA GLN A 70 12.75 8.25 1.61
C GLN A 70 13.75 7.86 2.71
N GLU A 71 13.35 6.97 3.62
CA GLU A 71 14.23 6.46 4.68
C GLU A 71 15.45 5.71 4.11
N LEU A 72 15.26 4.88 3.07
CA LEU A 72 16.35 4.20 2.38
C LEU A 72 17.32 5.20 1.73
N ASN A 73 16.80 6.21 1.04
CA ASN A 73 17.61 7.24 0.40
C ASN A 73 18.39 8.08 1.42
N SER A 74 17.77 8.40 2.56
CA SER A 74 18.45 9.08 3.66
C SER A 74 19.60 8.23 4.22
N ALA A 75 19.37 6.95 4.47
CA ALA A 75 20.41 6.03 4.94
C ALA A 75 21.56 5.90 3.92
N ARG A 76 21.25 5.79 2.63
CA ARG A 76 22.21 5.76 1.53
C ARG A 76 23.06 7.02 1.46
N SER A 77 22.43 8.19 1.59
CA SER A 77 23.13 9.47 1.62
C SER A 77 24.14 9.53 2.78
N GLN A 78 23.73 9.09 3.97
CA GLN A 78 24.62 9.03 5.13
C GLN A 78 25.79 8.04 4.93
N ILE A 79 25.53 6.88 4.34
CA ILE A 79 26.58 5.89 4.01
C ILE A 79 27.58 6.48 3.02
N ASN A 80 27.11 7.14 1.96
CA ASN A 80 27.95 7.79 0.96
C ASN A 80 28.79 8.93 1.58
N ALA A 81 28.18 9.77 2.42
CA ALA A 81 28.90 10.82 3.13
C ALA A 81 30.03 10.25 4.01
N LEU A 82 29.79 9.14 4.71
CA LEU A 82 30.81 8.43 5.49
C LEU A 82 31.90 7.83 4.59
N GLN A 83 31.53 7.25 3.45
CA GLN A 83 32.46 6.69 2.48
C GLN A 83 33.42 7.76 1.95
N LEU A 84 32.90 8.92 1.55
CA LEU A 84 33.70 10.06 1.11
C LEU A 84 34.62 10.55 2.23
N ALA A 85 34.11 10.71 3.45
CA ALA A 85 34.92 11.18 4.56
C ALA A 85 36.03 10.20 4.98
N VAL A 86 35.84 8.89 4.79
CA VAL A 86 36.90 7.88 4.94
C VAL A 86 37.89 7.93 3.77
N ALA A 87 37.41 8.13 2.54
CA ALA A 87 38.27 8.29 1.36
C ALA A 87 39.17 9.54 1.46
N ASP A 88 38.62 10.64 1.98
CA ASP A 88 39.34 11.90 2.25
C ASP A 88 40.31 11.80 3.45
N GLY A 89 40.31 10.67 4.17
CA GLY A 89 41.12 10.46 5.37
C GLY A 89 40.67 11.24 6.61
N ARG A 90 39.50 11.90 6.56
CA ARG A 90 38.90 12.62 7.70
C ARG A 90 38.43 11.67 8.80
N TYR A 91 37.99 10.47 8.42
CA TYR A 91 37.66 9.39 9.35
C TYR A 91 38.43 8.11 9.03
N ARG A 92 38.56 7.24 10.04
CA ARG A 92 39.20 5.93 9.95
C ARG A 92 38.27 4.83 10.44
N LEU A 93 38.25 3.69 9.74
CA LEU A 93 37.46 2.52 10.12
C LEU A 93 38.26 1.62 11.05
N ARG A 94 38.22 1.90 12.36
CA ARG A 94 38.97 1.13 13.37
C ARG A 94 38.30 -0.22 13.63
N ILE A 95 39.12 -1.26 13.78
CA ILE A 95 38.67 -2.59 14.18
C ILE A 95 39.11 -2.81 15.62
N LYS A 96 38.22 -3.38 16.45
CA LYS A 96 38.58 -3.85 17.78
C LYS A 96 39.38 -5.16 17.64
N ALA A 97 40.68 -5.03 17.43
CA ALA A 97 41.60 -6.16 17.41
C ALA A 97 42.21 -6.38 18.81
N ILE A 98 42.25 -7.64 19.24
CA ILE A 98 43.06 -8.07 20.39
C ILE A 98 44.20 -8.88 19.80
N CYS A 99 45.42 -8.34 19.83
CA CYS A 99 46.61 -9.04 19.37
C CYS A 99 47.23 -9.79 20.56
N PRO A 100 47.15 -11.12 20.63
CA PRO A 100 47.81 -11.88 21.69
C PRO A 100 49.33 -11.73 21.56
N ALA A 101 50.03 -11.59 22.68
CA ALA A 101 51.49 -11.57 22.70
C ALA A 101 52.04 -12.91 22.21
N MET A 102 52.93 -12.88 21.21
CA MET A 102 53.49 -14.09 20.62
C MET A 102 54.59 -14.67 21.54
N PRO A 103 54.54 -15.96 21.94
CA PRO A 103 55.58 -16.55 22.76
C PRO A 103 56.88 -16.68 21.95
N GLY A 104 57.93 -15.97 22.35
CA GLY A 104 59.26 -16.05 21.72
C GLY A 104 59.78 -14.77 21.04
N ALA A 105 59.06 -13.65 21.11
CA ALA A 105 59.57 -12.36 20.62
C ALA A 105 60.59 -11.75 21.60
N THR A 106 61.77 -12.37 21.75
CA THR A 106 62.93 -11.74 22.36
C THR A 106 63.58 -10.80 21.35
N GLY A 107 63.41 -9.50 21.58
CA GLY A 107 64.28 -8.46 21.01
C GLY A 107 63.68 -7.61 19.89
N ALA A 108 62.96 -6.56 20.27
CA ALA A 108 63.00 -5.28 19.57
C ALA A 108 62.62 -4.18 20.56
N THR A 109 63.63 -3.61 21.23
CA THR A 109 63.52 -2.36 22.00
C THR A 109 63.27 -1.21 21.03
N GLY A 110 62.02 -1.03 20.64
CA GLY A 110 61.62 0.02 19.71
C GLY A 110 60.41 -0.38 18.86
N LEU A 111 59.35 -0.89 19.47
CA LEU A 111 58.07 -0.95 18.77
C LEU A 111 57.50 0.46 18.81
N ALA A 112 57.60 1.17 17.68
CA ALA A 112 56.88 2.41 17.46
C ALA A 112 55.41 2.21 17.88
N ASP A 113 54.78 3.24 18.44
CA ASP A 113 53.34 3.26 18.71
C ASP A 113 52.60 2.94 17.40
N ALA A 114 52.35 1.64 17.19
CA ALA A 114 51.70 1.14 16.01
C ALA A 114 50.26 1.61 16.14
N GLY A 115 49.87 2.56 15.27
CA GLY A 115 48.55 3.15 15.32
C GLY A 115 47.44 2.08 15.42
N SER A 116 46.32 2.45 16.07
CA SER A 116 45.21 1.53 16.31
C SER A 116 44.80 0.75 15.06
N ALA A 117 44.48 -0.54 15.21
CA ALA A 117 44.11 -1.42 14.12
C ALA A 117 42.96 -0.81 13.27
N GLU A 118 43.17 -0.77 11.96
CA GLU A 118 42.24 -0.21 10.98
C GLU A 118 41.91 -1.25 9.91
N LEU A 119 40.71 -1.16 9.35
CA LEU A 119 40.31 -1.96 8.20
C LEU A 119 41.23 -1.66 7.01
N ALA A 120 41.76 -2.75 6.43
CA ALA A 120 42.63 -2.70 5.27
C ALA A 120 41.96 -1.95 4.11
N ALA A 121 42.75 -1.20 3.34
CA ALA A 121 42.22 -0.27 2.35
C ALA A 121 41.36 -0.94 1.27
N ASP A 122 41.68 -2.19 0.93
CA ASP A 122 40.96 -3.07 0.02
C ASP A 122 39.61 -3.56 0.58
N ALA A 123 39.48 -3.71 1.90
CA ALA A 123 38.24 -4.15 2.56
C ALA A 123 37.27 -2.99 2.91
N ARG A 124 37.71 -1.73 2.81
CA ARG A 124 36.84 -0.55 3.10
C ARG A 124 35.62 -0.45 2.17
N PRO A 125 35.73 -0.66 0.84
CA PRO A 125 34.58 -0.65 -0.06
C PRO A 125 33.55 -1.73 0.29
N ASP A 126 34.02 -2.93 0.67
CA ASP A 126 33.17 -4.05 1.04
C ASP A 126 32.34 -3.74 2.29
N TYR A 127 32.94 -3.07 3.28
CA TYR A 127 32.22 -2.62 4.47
C TYR A 127 31.04 -1.69 4.12
N PHE A 128 31.25 -0.71 3.23
CA PHE A 128 30.18 0.21 2.84
C PHE A 128 29.11 -0.47 1.98
N THR A 129 29.51 -1.39 1.10
CA THR A 129 28.59 -2.25 0.35
C THR A 129 27.70 -3.05 1.29
N LEU A 130 28.29 -3.67 2.33
CA LEU A 130 27.54 -4.45 3.32
C LEU A 130 26.56 -3.57 4.09
N ARG A 131 26.94 -2.33 4.43
CA ARG A 131 26.03 -1.37 5.07
C ARG A 131 24.87 -0.95 4.18
N ASP A 132 25.09 -0.75 2.87
CA ASP A 132 24.01 -0.44 1.94
C ASP A 132 23.01 -1.61 1.83
N GLN A 133 23.52 -2.83 1.67
CA GLN A 133 22.69 -4.04 1.63
C GLN A 133 21.89 -4.24 2.93
N LEU A 134 22.49 -3.94 4.08
CA LEU A 134 21.81 -3.98 5.37
C LEU A 134 20.71 -2.91 5.47
N ALA A 135 20.97 -1.69 4.99
CA ALA A 135 19.98 -0.63 4.98
C ALA A 135 18.78 -0.99 4.08
N LEU A 136 19.05 -1.52 2.89
CA LEU A 136 18.04 -1.98 1.94
C LEU A 136 17.19 -3.11 2.53
N SER A 137 17.82 -4.17 3.02
CA SER A 137 17.08 -5.32 3.58
C SER A 137 16.26 -4.92 4.80
N ARG A 138 16.77 -4.03 5.66
CA ARG A 138 16.02 -3.47 6.79
C ARG A 138 14.78 -2.72 6.34
N GLN A 139 14.89 -1.84 5.35
CA GLN A 139 13.73 -1.09 4.84
C GLN A 139 12.71 -1.99 4.15
N MET A 140 13.15 -3.02 3.42
CA MET A 140 12.25 -4.02 2.85
C MET A 140 11.45 -4.76 3.92
N ILE A 141 12.12 -5.19 5.00
CA ILE A 141 11.46 -5.90 6.10
C ILE A 141 10.46 -4.99 6.81
N LEU A 142 10.85 -3.75 7.12
CA LEU A 142 9.96 -2.78 7.77
C LEU A 142 8.76 -2.45 6.88
N GLY A 143 8.99 -2.20 5.58
CA GLY A 143 7.93 -1.95 4.61
C GLY A 143 6.94 -3.12 4.50
N LEU A 144 7.43 -4.37 4.50
CA LEU A 144 6.57 -5.56 4.51
C LEU A 144 5.76 -5.66 5.82
N GLN A 145 6.38 -5.41 6.96
CA GLN A 145 5.70 -5.44 8.26
C GLN A 145 4.63 -4.36 8.36
N ASP A 146 4.91 -3.14 7.88
CA ASP A 146 3.95 -2.05 7.87
C ASP A 146 2.83 -2.30 6.85
N TYR A 147 3.14 -2.87 5.69
CA TYR A 147 2.14 -3.26 4.68
C TYR A 147 1.13 -4.26 5.25
N ILE A 148 1.61 -5.30 5.95
CA ILE A 148 0.73 -6.29 6.58
C ILE A 148 -0.16 -5.62 7.64
N ARG A 149 0.41 -4.77 8.50
CA ARG A 149 -0.32 -4.11 9.59
C ARG A 149 -1.34 -3.07 9.11
N GLN A 150 -1.01 -2.34 8.05
CA GLN A 150 -1.80 -1.18 7.62
C GLN A 150 -2.74 -1.49 6.45
N VAL A 151 -2.38 -2.44 5.58
CA VAL A 151 -3.18 -2.80 4.40
C VAL A 151 -3.88 -4.13 4.63
N VAL A 152 -3.14 -5.22 4.82
CA VAL A 152 -3.74 -6.57 4.89
C VAL A 152 -4.67 -6.74 6.08
N GLN A 153 -4.26 -6.33 7.28
CA GLN A 153 -5.07 -6.48 8.50
C GLN A 153 -6.24 -5.48 8.58
N ARG A 154 -6.21 -4.40 7.79
CA ARG A 154 -7.31 -3.42 7.74
C ARG A 154 -8.34 -3.73 6.67
N THR A 155 -8.03 -4.56 5.68
CA THR A 155 -9.00 -4.98 4.68
C THR A 155 -10.01 -5.92 5.35
N PRO A 156 -11.30 -5.53 5.46
CA PRO A 156 -12.32 -6.46 5.94
C PRO A 156 -12.37 -7.65 4.97
N VAL A 157 -12.42 -8.86 5.53
CA VAL A 157 -12.63 -10.09 4.73
C VAL A 157 -13.94 -9.92 3.98
N GLN A 158 -13.88 -9.79 2.65
CA GLN A 158 -15.07 -9.86 1.82
C GLN A 158 -15.67 -11.27 2.00
N PRO A 159 -16.98 -11.39 2.33
CA PRO A 159 -17.65 -12.69 2.44
C PRO A 159 -17.75 -13.40 1.09
#